data_AF-A0AAU3K2J5-F1
#
_entry.id   AF-A0AAU3K2J5-F1
#
_cell.length_a   1.000
_cell.length_b   1.000
_cell.length_c   1.000
_cell.angle_alpha   90.00
_cell.angle_beta   90.00
_cell.angle_gamma   90.00
#
_symmetry.space_group_name_H-M   'P 1'
#
loop_
_entity.id
_entity.type
_entity.pdbx_description
1 polymer ?
#
loop_
_entity_poly.entity_id
_entity_poly.type
_entity_poly.pdbx_seq_one_letter_code
_entity_poly.pdbx_strand_id
1 'polypeptide(L)' 'MPKIELEKQGRILAGFYEGYFVKLHDDSDITGGYYIFLVDDLTAPTDGGDYWVENREELEAFVETSQWEIDWLE' A
#
# COMPACT_ATOMS: atom_id res chain seq x y z
N MET A 1 -6.03 13.82 -5.47
CA MET A 1 -6.03 12.57 -4.68
C MET A 1 -5.22 11.54 -5.46
N PRO A 2 -4.22 10.89 -4.83
CA PRO A 2 -3.49 9.80 -5.46
C PRO A 2 -4.46 8.69 -5.85
N LYS A 3 -4.22 8.06 -7.01
CA LYS A 3 -5.05 6.95 -7.48
C LYS A 3 -4.74 5.72 -6.65
N ILE A 4 -5.71 5.23 -5.89
CA ILE A 4 -5.61 4.02 -5.06
C ILE A 4 -6.23 2.85 -5.81
N GLU A 5 -5.46 1.79 -6.01
CA GLU A 5 -5.92 0.51 -6.58
C GLU A 5 -5.86 -0.57 -5.49
N LEU A 6 -6.97 -1.25 -5.27
CA LEU A 6 -7.04 -2.40 -4.35
C LEU A 6 -6.72 -3.69 -5.10
N GLU A 7 -6.23 -4.68 -4.36
CA GLU A 7 -5.81 -6.00 -4.85
C GLU A 7 -4.68 -6.00 -5.90
N LYS A 8 -4.10 -4.84 -6.16
CA LYS A 8 -3.05 -4.64 -7.14
C LYS A 8 -1.74 -4.29 -6.44
N GLN A 9 -0.64 -4.79 -6.99
CA GLN A 9 0.70 -4.37 -6.56
C GLN A 9 1.09 -3.09 -7.30
N GLY A 10 1.78 -2.19 -6.63
CA GLY A 10 2.34 -0.98 -7.23
C GLY A 10 3.72 -0.68 -6.67
N ARG A 11 4.56 0.01 -7.44
CA ARG A 11 5.85 0.51 -6.98
C ARG A 11 5.71 1.94 -6.47
N ILE A 12 6.22 2.20 -5.28
CA ILE A 12 6.27 3.55 -4.70
C ILE A 12 7.43 4.30 -5.36
N LEU A 13 7.09 5.34 -6.14
CA LEU A 13 8.03 6.18 -6.87
C LEU A 13 8.54 7.38 -6.05
N ALA A 14 7.81 7.77 -5.00
CA ALA A 14 8.16 8.89 -4.13
C ALA A 14 7.52 8.74 -2.74
N GLY A 15 8.12 9.39 -1.74
CA GLY A 15 7.61 9.44 -0.36
C GLY A 15 8.28 8.42 0.57
N PHE A 16 7.62 8.06 1.67
CA PHE A 16 8.13 7.00 2.54
C PHE A 16 8.19 5.67 1.79
N TYR A 17 9.21 4.85 2.06
CA TYR A 17 9.41 3.59 1.35
C TYR A 17 9.58 3.75 -0.18
N GLU A 18 10.10 4.88 -0.65
CA GLU A 18 10.47 5.06 -2.06
C GLU A 18 11.33 3.87 -2.55
N GLY A 19 10.91 3.29 -3.67
CA GLY A 19 11.51 2.10 -4.26
C GLY A 19 10.85 0.77 -3.87
N TYR A 20 10.10 0.71 -2.76
CA TYR A 20 9.38 -0.49 -2.32
C TYR A 20 8.15 -0.74 -3.20
N PHE A 21 7.60 -1.94 -3.07
CA PHE A 21 6.30 -2.33 -3.61
C PHE A 21 5.25 -2.33 -2.51
N VAL A 22 4.06 -1.87 -2.87
CA VAL A 22 2.88 -1.85 -2.01
C VAL A 22 1.77 -2.69 -2.61
N LYS A 23 1.04 -3.44 -1.77
CA LYS A 23 -0.28 -3.99 -2.09
C LYS A 23 -1.29 -3.49 -1.08
N LEU A 24 -2.38 -2.91 -1.57
CA LEU A 24 -3.52 -2.52 -0.75
C LEU A 24 -4.58 -3.62 -0.84
N HIS A 25 -5.00 -4.15 0.29
CA HIS A 25 -5.93 -5.27 0.37
C HIS A 25 -7.18 -4.86 1.15
N ASP A 26 -8.35 -5.11 0.57
CA ASP A 26 -9.62 -4.99 1.29
C ASP A 26 -9.86 -6.26 2.09
N ASP A 27 -9.80 -6.13 3.42
CA ASP A 27 -10.03 -7.20 4.38
C ASP A 27 -11.24 -6.88 5.27
N SER A 28 -12.18 -6.04 4.78
CA SER A 28 -13.33 -5.58 5.56
C SER A 28 -14.23 -6.72 6.01
N ASP A 29 -14.28 -7.80 5.23
CA ASP A 29 -15.11 -8.97 5.51
C ASP A 29 -14.52 -9.87 6.62
N ILE A 30 -13.22 -9.74 6.92
CA ILE A 30 -12.51 -10.59 7.88
C ILE A 30 -12.09 -9.81 9.13
N THR A 31 -11.36 -8.72 8.96
CA THR A 31 -10.87 -7.88 10.07
C THR A 31 -11.65 -6.58 10.24
N GLY A 32 -12.45 -6.20 9.24
CA GLY A 32 -13.22 -4.95 9.27
C GLY A 32 -12.50 -3.76 8.66
N GLY A 33 -11.31 -3.93 8.08
CA GLY A 33 -10.50 -2.83 7.54
C GLY A 33 -9.65 -3.20 6.34
N TYR A 34 -8.57 -2.45 6.13
CA TYR A 34 -7.67 -2.59 4.98
C TYR A 34 -6.25 -2.91 5.44
N TYR A 35 -5.58 -3.82 4.74
CA TYR A 35 -4.15 -4.04 4.90
C TYR A 35 -3.35 -3.29 3.84
N ILE A 36 -2.20 -2.77 4.26
CA ILE A 36 -1.20 -2.11 3.43
C ILE A 36 0.09 -2.93 3.56
N PHE A 37 0.38 -3.77 2.57
CA PHE A 37 1.57 -4.62 2.57
C PHE A 37 2.71 -3.92 1.83
N LEU A 38 3.92 -3.96 2.39
CA LEU A 38 5.14 -3.37 1.84
C LEU A 38 6.24 -4.43 1.74
N VAL A 39 6.94 -4.46 0.61
CA VAL A 39 8.15 -5.28 0.41
C VAL A 39 9.16 -4.56 -0.47
N ASP A 40 10.46 -4.74 -0.19
CA ASP A 40 11.54 -4.11 -0.97
C ASP A 40 11.75 -4.75 -2.35
N ASP A 41 11.45 -6.04 -2.50
CA ASP A 41 11.53 -6.80 -3.75
C ASP A 41 10.36 -7.82 -3.85
N LEU A 42 9.84 -8.03 -5.08
CA LEU A 42 8.72 -8.95 -5.31
C LEU A 42 9.12 -10.43 -5.43
N THR A 43 10.39 -10.72 -5.74
CA THR A 43 10.89 -12.08 -6.02
C THR A 43 11.66 -12.64 -4.82
N ALA A 44 12.48 -11.81 -4.18
CA ALA A 44 13.33 -12.18 -3.05
C ALA A 44 13.34 -11.07 -2.00
N PRO A 45 12.20 -10.81 -1.33
CA PRO A 45 12.09 -9.75 -0.33
C PRO A 45 13.10 -9.98 0.80
N THR A 46 13.82 -8.91 1.17
CA THR A 46 14.73 -8.90 2.32
C THR A 46 14.26 -7.98 3.43
N ASP A 47 13.35 -7.05 3.11
CA ASP A 47 12.69 -6.17 4.06
C ASP A 47 11.23 -5.95 3.66
N GLY A 48 10.40 -5.65 4.66
CA GLY A 48 8.98 -5.44 4.46
C GLY A 48 8.20 -5.34 5.77
N GLY A 49 6.91 -5.14 5.62
CA GLY A 49 5.99 -5.03 6.75
C GLY A 49 4.57 -4.78 6.29
N ASP A 50 3.68 -4.63 7.26
CA ASP A 50 2.29 -4.35 7.01
C ASP A 50 1.73 -3.33 7.99
N TYR A 51 0.73 -2.60 7.53
CA TYR A 51 -0.13 -1.75 8.34
C TYR A 51 -1.57 -2.17 8.14
N TRP A 52 -2.40 -1.87 9.14
CA TRP A 52 -3.85 -2.03 9.07
C TRP A 52 -4.52 -0.71 9.41
N VAL A 53 -5.59 -0.37 8.67
CA VAL A 53 -6.41 0.83 8.90
C VAL A 53 -7.88 0.47 8.88
N GLU A 54 -8.71 1.18 9.64
CA GLU A 54 -10.09 0.75 9.92
C GLU A 54 -11.02 0.96 8.72
N ASN A 55 -10.76 1.95 7.87
CA ASN A 55 -11.67 2.35 6.81
C ASN A 55 -10.95 2.98 5.62
N ARG A 56 -11.72 3.24 4.56
CA ARG A 56 -11.22 3.80 3.31
C ARG A 56 -10.64 5.21 3.45
N GLU A 57 -11.22 6.03 4.33
CA GLU A 57 -10.75 7.40 4.58
C GLU A 57 -9.36 7.38 5.24
N GLU A 58 -9.15 6.50 6.21
CA GLU A 58 -7.84 6.29 6.84
C GLU A 58 -6.81 5.73 5.85
N LEU A 59 -7.21 4.83 4.96
CA LEU A 59 -6.34 4.35 3.88
C LEU A 59 -5.91 5.50 2.97
N GLU A 60 -6.84 6.34 2.54
CA GLU A 60 -6.56 7.51 1.70
C GLU A 60 -5.64 8.51 2.41
N ALA A 61 -5.90 8.77 3.69
CA ALA A 61 -5.05 9.62 4.52
C ALA A 61 -3.65 9.01 4.71
N PHE A 62 -3.51 7.70 4.85
CA PHE A 62 -2.22 7.03 4.97
C PHE A 62 -1.38 7.23 3.70
N VAL A 63 -1.98 7.01 2.52
CA VAL A 63 -1.30 7.20 1.22
C VAL A 63 -0.91 8.66 1.02
N GLU A 64 -1.79 9.61 1.36
CA GLU A 64 -1.52 11.04 1.24
C GLU A 64 -0.42 11.52 2.19
N THR A 65 -0.50 11.14 3.48
CA THR A 65 0.49 11.56 4.49
C THR A 65 1.86 10.91 4.27
N SER A 66 1.90 9.72 3.66
CA SER A 66 3.14 9.07 3.23
C SER A 66 3.76 9.69 1.98
N GLN A 67 3.06 10.65 1.34
CA GLN A 67 3.46 11.32 0.11
C GLN A 67 3.70 10.35 -1.06
N TRP A 68 2.89 9.29 -1.14
CA TRP A 68 3.07 8.24 -2.13
C TRP A 68 2.61 8.65 -3.54
N GLU A 69 3.54 8.53 -4.48
CA GLU A 69 3.25 8.40 -5.91
C GLU A 69 3.45 6.92 -6.29
N ILE A 70 2.42 6.26 -6.79
CA ILE A 70 2.44 4.80 -7.02
C ILE A 70 2.24 4.49 -8.50
N ASP A 71 3.13 3.67 -9.06
CA ASP A 71 2.98 3.05 -10.37
C ASP A 71 2.42 1.62 -10.23
N TRP A 72 1.15 1.44 -10.60
CA TRP A 72 0.42 0.18 -10.39
C TRP A 72 0.71 -0.83 -11.51
N LEU A 73 1.26 -1.99 -11.14
CA LEU A 73 1.70 -3.05 -12.06
C LEU A 73 0.51 -3.81 -12.67
N GLU A 74 0.37 -3.84 -14.00
CA GLU A 74 -0.75 -4.51 -14.72
C GLU A 74 -1.13 -5.91 -14.24
#